data_AF-A0A844TMC2-F1
#
_entry.id   AF-A0A844TMC2-F1
#
_cell.length_a   1.000
_cell.length_b   1.000
_cell.length_c   1.000
_cell.angle_alpha   90.00
_cell.angle_beta   90.00
_cell.angle_gamma   90.00
#
_symmetry.space_group_name_H-M   'P 1'
#
loop_
_entity.id
_entity.type
_entity.pdbx_description
1 polymer ?
#
loop_
_entity_poly.entity_id
_entity_poly.type
_entity_poly.pdbx_seq_one_letter_code
_entity_poly.pdbx_strand_id
1 'polypeptide(L)' 'MSTHSSLRPMDAFDPAEPAILHDRLSDTIITWTSEQADDYRRESRPRGDGTVAWKAYVFDGWGNVLGG' A
#
# COMPACT_ATOMS: atom_id res chain seq x y z
N MET A 1 -5.18 -21.59 -12.00
CA MET A 1 -5.99 -20.68 -11.17
C MET A 1 -5.22 -19.37 -11.11
N SER A 2 -5.52 -18.45 -12.03
CA SER A 2 -4.82 -17.18 -12.24
C SER A 2 -5.77 -16.08 -11.76
N THR A 3 -5.47 -15.03 -10.99
CA THR A 3 -4.24 -14.35 -10.58
C THR A 3 -4.65 -13.37 -9.46
N HIS A 4 -4.55 -13.73 -8.19
CA HIS A 4 -4.68 -12.76 -7.07
C HIS A 4 -3.29 -12.24 -6.64
N SER A 5 -2.41 -11.97 -7.61
CA SER A 5 -1.03 -11.51 -7.38
C SER A 5 -0.67 -10.31 -8.27
N SER A 6 -1.61 -9.39 -8.48
CA SER A 6 -1.41 -8.20 -9.32
C SER A 6 -0.87 -6.98 -8.57
N LEU A 7 -0.81 -7.04 -7.24
CA LEU A 7 -0.28 -5.93 -6.44
C LEU A 7 1.25 -5.94 -6.47
N ARG A 8 1.79 -4.75 -6.68
CA ARG A 8 3.22 -4.45 -6.67
C ARG A 8 3.73 -4.40 -5.23
N PRO A 9 5.00 -4.75 -4.99
CA PRO A 9 5.60 -4.64 -3.67
C PRO A 9 5.66 -3.19 -3.19
N MET A 10 5.53 -2.98 -1.87
CA MET A 10 5.48 -1.65 -1.23
C MET A 10 6.79 -0.84 -1.34
N ASP A 11 7.89 -1.47 -1.76
CA ASP A 11 9.19 -0.79 -1.95
C ASP A 11 9.17 0.22 -3.11
N ALA A 12 8.36 -0.06 -4.14
CA ALA A 12 8.19 0.77 -5.32
C ALA A 12 6.96 1.70 -5.22
N PHE A 13 6.29 1.73 -4.07
CA PHE A 13 5.09 2.54 -3.87
C PHE A 13 5.45 4.03 -3.82
N ASP A 14 4.85 4.84 -4.69
CA ASP A 14 4.91 6.30 -4.60
C ASP A 14 3.69 6.84 -3.83
N PRO A 15 3.86 7.32 -2.59
CA PRO A 15 2.75 7.88 -1.83
C PRO A 15 2.20 9.19 -2.41
N ALA A 16 2.88 9.83 -3.38
CA ALA A 16 2.39 11.02 -4.06
C ALA A 16 1.26 10.73 -5.08
N GLU A 17 1.14 9.49 -5.54
CA GLU A 17 0.15 9.11 -6.55
C GLU A 17 -1.07 8.40 -5.94
N PRO A 18 -2.28 8.62 -6.47
CA PRO A 18 -3.44 7.84 -6.07
C PRO A 18 -3.24 6.36 -6.37
N ALA A 19 -3.47 5.51 -5.37
CA ALA A 19 -3.26 4.07 -5.48
C ALA A 19 -4.31 3.29 -4.69
N ILE A 20 -4.25 1.97 -4.79
CA ILE A 20 -4.87 1.05 -3.86
C ILE A 20 -3.77 0.34 -3.08
N LEU A 21 -3.92 0.22 -1.77
CA LEU A 21 -3.02 -0.53 -0.89
C LEU A 21 -3.77 -1.74 -0.34
N HIS A 22 -3.09 -2.87 -0.20
CA HIS A 22 -3.65 -4.03 0.48
C HIS A 22 -3.15 -4.06 1.92
N ASP A 23 -4.09 -4.01 2.86
CA ASP A 23 -3.80 -4.20 4.27
C ASP A 23 -3.85 -5.69 4.64
N ARG A 24 -2.70 -6.24 4.98
CA ARG A 24 -2.53 -7.64 5.36
C ARG A 24 -3.23 -8.01 6.67
N LEU A 25 -3.47 -7.04 7.56
CA LEU A 25 -4.13 -7.32 8.84
C LEU A 25 -5.61 -7.63 8.67
N SER A 26 -6.28 -6.85 7.83
CA SER A 26 -7.72 -6.97 7.58
C SER A 26 -8.07 -7.70 6.29
N ASP A 27 -7.08 -8.01 5.45
CA ASP A 27 -7.25 -8.57 4.10
C ASP A 27 -8.17 -7.68 3.24
N THR A 28 -7.99 -6.37 3.35
CA THR A 28 -8.82 -5.37 2.64
C THR A 28 -7.99 -4.46 1.74
N ILE A 29 -8.65 -3.98 0.69
CA ILE A 29 -8.09 -2.94 -0.19
C ILE A 29 -8.48 -1.57 0.36
N ILE A 30 -7.47 -0.77 0.67
CA ILE A 30 -7.58 0.61 1.12
C ILE A 30 -7.26 1.53 -0.06
N THR A 31 -8.14 2.48 -0.34
CA THR A 31 -7.85 3.53 -1.31
C THR A 31 -6.86 4.52 -0.71
N TRP A 32 -5.76 4.75 -1.42
CA TRP A 32 -4.72 5.69 -1.05
C TRP A 32 -4.88 7.02 -1.77
N THR A 33 -4.75 8.11 -1.03
CA THR A 33 -4.72 9.48 -1.56
C THR A 33 -3.42 10.18 -1.16
N SER A 34 -2.98 11.12 -1.98
CA SER A 34 -1.77 11.90 -1.74
C SER A 34 -1.85 12.82 -0.51
N GLU A 35 -3.05 13.03 0.05
CA GLU A 35 -3.27 13.82 1.26
C GLU A 35 -2.50 13.26 2.47
N GLN A 36 -2.28 11.94 2.51
CA GLN A 36 -1.61 11.26 3.61
C GLN A 36 -0.13 10.95 3.30
N ALA A 37 0.39 11.43 2.17
CA ALA A 37 1.73 11.14 1.68
C ALA A 37 2.84 11.56 2.64
N ASP A 38 2.77 12.78 3.15
CA ASP A 38 3.80 13.30 4.05
C ASP A 38 3.80 12.59 5.40
N ASP A 39 2.62 12.22 5.89
CA ASP A 39 2.45 11.44 7.11
C ASP A 39 3.00 10.02 6.95
N TYR A 40 2.71 9.37 5.82
CA TYR A 40 3.27 8.06 5.51
C TYR A 40 4.79 8.10 5.35
N ARG A 41 5.36 9.08 4.66
CA ARG A 41 6.82 9.23 4.56
C ARG A 41 7.50 9.39 5.92
N ARG A 42 6.83 10.06 6.87
CA ARG A 42 7.38 10.33 8.22
C ARG A 42 7.20 9.16 9.18
N GLU A 43 6.06 8.48 9.13
CA GLU A 43 5.67 7.51 10.15
C GLU A 43 5.71 6.06 9.68
N SER A 44 5.75 5.81 8.36
CA SER A 44 5.83 4.46 7.83
C SER A 44 7.13 3.78 8.24
N ARG A 45 7.03 2.47 8.49
CA ARG A 45 8.15 1.63 8.90
C ARG A 45 8.18 0.38 8.03
N PRO A 46 9.07 0.33 7.02
CA PRO A 46 9.33 -0.87 6.26
C PRO A 46 9.76 -1.99 7.20
N ARG A 47 9.17 -3.16 7.03
CA ARG A 47 9.51 -4.40 7.72
C ARG A 47 10.35 -5.26 6.78
N GLY A 48 11.26 -6.05 7.34
CA GLY A 48 12.16 -6.93 6.57
C GLY A 48 11.46 -8.07 5.81
N ASP A 49 10.14 -8.20 5.95
CA ASP A 49 9.30 -9.18 5.25
C ASP A 49 8.61 -8.61 3.99
N GLY A 50 8.97 -7.40 3.57
CA GLY A 50 8.40 -6.74 2.39
C GLY A 50 7.10 -5.98 2.67
N THR A 51 6.66 -5.94 3.92
CA THR A 51 5.49 -5.14 4.33
C THR A 51 5.90 -3.77 4.88
N VAL A 52 4.98 -2.82 4.91
CA VAL A 52 5.17 -1.51 5.53
C VAL A 52 4.10 -1.30 6.58
N ALA A 53 4.54 -1.08 7.82
CA ALA A 53 3.64 -0.70 8.90
C ALA A 53 3.44 0.81 8.93
N TRP A 54 2.19 1.24 8.97
CA TRP A 54 1.84 2.65 9.11
C TRP A 54 0.50 2.79 9.82
N LYS A 55 0.46 3.60 10.88
CA LYS A 55 -0.69 3.70 11.80
C LYS A 55 -1.14 2.31 12.29
N ALA A 56 -2.39 1.95 12.02
CA ALA A 56 -2.97 0.65 12.38
C ALA A 56 -2.90 -0.37 11.23
N TYR A 57 -2.29 -0.02 10.10
CA TYR A 57 -2.23 -0.85 8.89
C TYR A 57 -0.88 -1.53 8.71
N VAL A 58 -0.89 -2.66 8.01
CA VAL A 58 0.31 -3.34 7.53
C VAL A 58 0.11 -3.61 6.04
N PHE A 59 0.68 -2.75 5.21
CA PHE A 59 0.55 -2.88 3.78
C PHE A 59 1.56 -3.88 3.23
N ASP A 60 1.11 -4.83 2.43
CA ASP A 60 1.99 -5.82 1.77
C ASP A 60 2.00 -5.70 0.24
N GLY A 61 1.16 -4.82 -0.32
CA GLY A 61 1.18 -4.50 -1.73
C GLY A 61 0.37 -3.26 -2.10
N TRP A 62 0.66 -2.73 -3.27
CA TRP A 62 -0.02 -1.58 -3.86
C TRP A 62 -0.38 -1.80 -5.33
N GLY A 63 -1.31 -1.03 -5.85
CA GLY A 63 -1.68 -1.02 -7.26
C GLY A 63 -2.21 0.34 -7.68
N ASN A 64 -2.31 0.56 -8.98
CA ASN A 64 -2.94 1.77 -9.48
C ASN A 64 -4.46 1.69 -9.20
N VAL A 65 -5.06 2.84 -8.87
CA VAL A 65 -6.53 2.95 -8.95
C VAL A 65 -6.89 2.70 -10.41
N LEU A 66 -7.62 1.61 -10.70
CA LEU A 66 -8.10 1.34 -12.05
C LEU A 66 -9.08 2.45 -12.44
N GLY A 67 -8.54 3.53 -13.00
CA GLY A 67 -9.31 4.54 -13.71
C GLY A 67 -9.87 3.90 -14.97
N GLY A 68 -11.20 3.84 -15.05
CA GLY A 68 -11.90 3.63 -16.31
C GLY A 68 -11.81 4.85 -17.22
#